data_AF-A0A968T7N6-F1
#
_entry.id   AF-A0A968T7N6-F1
#
_cell.length_a   1.000
_cell.length_b   1.000
_cell.length_c   1.000
_cell.angle_alpha   90.00
_cell.angle_beta   90.00
_cell.angle_gamma   90.00
#
_symmetry.space_group_name_H-M   'P 1'
#
loop_
_entity.id
_entity.type
_entity.pdbx_description
1 polymer ?
#
loop_
_entity_poly.entity_id
_entity_poly.type
_entity_poly.pdbx_seq_one_letter_code
_entity_poly.pdbx_strand_id
1 'polypeptide(L)'
;MGILTGAVLVIGLSLFIIHDYDAERAFRDAFFNVSTIISTTGYANTDYMLWQPFIWFVLFLLMFIGGCAGSTAGGIKVVRYLLLFRNIPVQFRKLLHERGVIAARLNGEIVNEELIFRTLAFFIILFVYLGSKYIFIDVYRTSLVGINGWSCGKYVLCRTRFGFCRAGW
;
A
#
# COMPACT_ATOMS: atom_id res chain seq x y z
N MET A 1 7.30 -2.43 12.05
CA MET A 1 7.64 -3.86 12.01
C MET A 1 6.42 -4.76 12.02
N GLY A 2 5.38 -4.52 12.82
CA GLY A 2 4.18 -5.37 12.86
C GLY A 2 3.45 -5.60 11.51
N ILE A 3 3.42 -4.59 10.64
CA ILE A 3 2.77 -4.69 9.31
C ILE A 3 3.53 -5.67 8.39
N LEU A 4 4.86 -5.63 8.43
CA LEU A 4 5.74 -6.52 7.66
C LEU A 4 5.57 -7.98 8.10
N THR A 5 5.68 -8.23 9.40
CA THR A 5 5.55 -9.58 9.95
C THR A 5 4.17 -10.16 9.71
N GLY A 6 3.11 -9.35 9.87
CA GLY A 6 1.73 -9.77 9.59
C GLY A 6 1.52 -10.14 8.11
N ALA A 7 2.03 -9.32 7.19
CA ALA A 7 1.90 -9.59 5.76
C ALA A 7 2.68 -10.84 5.31
N VAL A 8 3.90 -11.04 5.81
CA VAL A 8 4.70 -12.23 5.51
C VAL A 8 4.03 -13.50 6.04
N LEU A 9 3.48 -13.46 7.27
CA LEU A 9 2.75 -14.60 7.83
C LEU A 9 1.48 -14.92 7.04
N VAL A 10 0.68 -13.92 6.68
CA VAL A 10 -0.56 -14.13 5.89
C VAL A 10 -0.24 -14.73 4.52
N ILE A 11 0.74 -14.18 3.81
CA ILE A 11 1.11 -14.63 2.46
C ILE A 11 1.80 -16.01 2.53
N GLY A 12 2.74 -16.20 3.44
CA GLY A 12 3.43 -17.48 3.64
C GLY A 12 2.46 -18.61 4.01
N LEU A 13 1.52 -18.36 4.92
CA LEU A 13 0.50 -19.35 5.29
C LEU A 13 -0.43 -19.66 4.11
N SER A 14 -0.81 -18.65 3.32
CA SER A 14 -1.65 -18.85 2.14
C SER A 14 -0.95 -19.67 1.04
N LEU A 15 0.36 -19.49 0.88
CA LEU A 15 1.17 -20.25 -0.08
C LEU A 15 1.34 -21.71 0.37
N PHE A 16 1.53 -21.92 1.68
CA PHE A 16 1.63 -23.26 2.25
C PHE A 16 0.34 -24.08 2.05
N ILE A 17 -0.83 -23.49 2.33
CA ILE A 17 -2.11 -24.18 2.26
C ILE A 17 -2.57 -24.43 0.81
N ILE A 18 -2.31 -23.49 -0.10
CA ILE A 18 -2.93 -23.49 -1.44
C ILE A 18 -2.00 -24.05 -2.52
N HIS A 19 -0.70 -23.81 -2.42
CA HIS A 19 0.28 -24.18 -3.44
C HIS A 19 1.19 -25.36 -3.04
N ASP A 20 0.97 -25.95 -1.86
CA ASP A 20 1.73 -27.11 -1.35
C ASP A 20 3.25 -26.88 -1.38
N TYR A 21 3.67 -25.62 -1.14
CA TYR A 21 5.07 -25.27 -1.06
C TYR A 21 5.65 -25.74 0.27
N ASP A 22 6.90 -26.23 0.24
CA ASP A 22 7.69 -26.44 1.45
C ASP A 22 7.67 -25.18 2.32
N ALA A 23 7.55 -25.36 3.64
CA ALA A 23 7.45 -24.26 4.60
C ALA A 23 8.63 -23.26 4.46
N GLU A 24 9.83 -23.77 4.17
CA GLU A 24 11.01 -22.95 3.91
C GLU A 24 10.85 -22.09 2.64
N ARG A 25 10.39 -22.69 1.55
CA ARG A 25 10.21 -22.01 0.26
C ARG A 25 9.10 -20.96 0.33
N ALA A 26 7.96 -21.31 0.92
CA ALA A 26 6.84 -20.40 1.12
C ALA A 26 7.23 -19.16 1.95
N PHE A 27 7.98 -19.36 3.04
CA PHE A 27 8.45 -18.25 3.87
C PHE A 27 9.45 -17.35 3.14
N ARG A 28 10.43 -17.94 2.45
CA ARG A 28 11.45 -17.20 1.70
C ARG A 28 10.84 -16.35 0.58
N ASP A 29 9.93 -16.93 -0.20
CA ASP A 29 9.27 -16.24 -1.31
C ASP A 29 8.30 -15.16 -0.82
N ALA A 30 7.55 -15.41 0.25
CA ALA A 30 6.70 -14.40 0.88
C ALA A 30 7.54 -13.22 1.42
N PHE A 31 8.62 -13.50 2.16
CA PHE A 31 9.48 -12.48 2.74
C PHE A 31 10.13 -11.58 1.69
N PHE A 32 10.69 -12.17 0.62
CA PHE A 32 11.37 -11.42 -0.43
C PHE A 32 10.41 -10.52 -1.23
N ASN A 33 9.26 -11.06 -1.64
CA ASN A 33 8.28 -10.29 -2.40
C ASN A 33 7.67 -9.16 -1.55
N VAL A 34 7.33 -9.43 -0.28
CA VAL A 34 6.77 -8.42 0.64
C VAL A 34 7.78 -7.29 0.93
N SER A 35 9.03 -7.63 1.25
CA SER A 35 10.07 -6.63 1.59
C SER A 35 10.44 -5.74 0.41
N THR A 36 10.43 -6.29 -0.80
CA THR A 36 10.65 -5.52 -2.02
C THR A 36 9.48 -4.60 -2.35
N ILE A 37 8.25 -5.08 -2.19
CA ILE A 37 7.04 -4.30 -2.49
C ILE A 37 6.89 -3.14 -1.51
N ILE A 38 7.10 -3.37 -0.21
CA ILE A 38 7.03 -2.30 0.80
C ILE A 38 8.11 -1.24 0.60
N SER A 39 9.29 -1.65 0.11
CA SER A 39 10.42 -0.77 -0.21
C SER A 39 10.27 -0.13 -1.59
N THR A 40 9.18 -0.44 -2.32
CA THR A 40 8.90 0.03 -3.69
C THR A 40 10.04 -0.25 -4.68
N THR A 41 10.87 -1.27 -4.41
CA THR A 41 12.06 -1.58 -5.22
C THR A 41 11.69 -2.36 -6.49
N GLY A 42 10.63 -3.17 -6.43
CA GLY A 42 10.02 -3.80 -7.62
C GLY A 42 10.67 -5.07 -8.16
N TYR A 43 11.58 -5.69 -7.40
CA TYR A 43 12.09 -7.04 -7.66
C TYR A 43 11.06 -8.16 -7.39
N ALA A 44 11.04 -9.15 -8.27
CA ALA A 44 10.26 -10.38 -8.13
C ALA A 44 11.23 -11.56 -8.03
N ASN A 45 11.14 -12.37 -6.97
CA ASN A 45 11.89 -13.64 -6.91
C ASN A 45 11.12 -14.78 -7.60
N THR A 46 9.79 -14.70 -7.58
CA THR A 46 8.89 -15.70 -8.15
C THR A 46 7.83 -15.02 -8.98
N ASP A 47 7.29 -15.74 -9.96
CA ASP A 47 6.15 -15.22 -10.72
C ASP A 47 4.88 -15.25 -9.87
N TYR A 48 4.62 -14.13 -9.18
CA TYR A 48 3.42 -13.93 -8.38
C TYR A 48 2.17 -13.84 -9.27
N MET A 49 2.23 -13.75 -10.60
CA MET A 49 1.03 -13.73 -11.47
C MET A 49 0.28 -15.06 -11.49
N LEU A 50 0.91 -16.11 -10.97
CA LEU A 50 0.33 -17.44 -10.76
C LEU A 50 -0.32 -17.59 -9.38
N TRP A 51 -0.11 -16.63 -8.48
CA TRP A 51 -0.63 -16.69 -7.13
C TRP A 51 -2.12 -16.32 -7.08
N GLN A 52 -2.78 -16.74 -6.00
CA GLN A 52 -4.20 -16.48 -5.83
C GLN A 52 -4.52 -14.98 -5.77
N PRO A 53 -5.71 -14.56 -6.26
CA PRO A 53 -6.12 -13.16 -6.28
C PRO A 53 -6.12 -12.48 -4.92
N PHE A 54 -6.32 -13.24 -3.84
CA PHE A 54 -6.21 -12.75 -2.47
C PHE A 54 -4.82 -12.19 -2.16
N ILE A 55 -3.75 -12.86 -2.60
CA ILE A 55 -2.38 -12.42 -2.34
C ILE A 55 -2.13 -11.10 -3.06
N TRP A 56 -2.63 -10.90 -4.28
CA TRP A 56 -2.50 -9.62 -4.96
C TRP A 56 -3.24 -8.49 -4.29
N PHE A 57 -4.41 -8.77 -3.71
CA PHE A 57 -5.12 -7.76 -2.94
C PHE A 57 -4.30 -7.29 -1.74
N VAL A 58 -3.66 -8.23 -1.03
CA VAL A 58 -2.74 -7.92 0.08
C VAL A 58 -1.53 -7.14 -0.42
N LEU A 59 -0.86 -7.60 -1.48
CA LEU A 59 0.30 -6.90 -2.06
C LEU A 59 -0.04 -5.49 -2.57
N PHE A 60 -1.21 -5.31 -3.15
CA PHE A 60 -1.73 -4.01 -3.57
C PHE A 60 -1.94 -3.07 -2.38
N LEU A 61 -2.53 -3.55 -1.29
CA LEU A 61 -2.66 -2.77 -0.05
C LEU A 61 -1.29 -2.40 0.53
N LEU A 62 -0.33 -3.32 0.49
CA LEU A 62 1.03 -3.08 0.95
C LEU A 62 1.74 -1.98 0.16
N MET A 63 1.45 -1.86 -1.14
CA MET A 63 2.04 -0.83 -1.98
C MET A 63 1.68 0.60 -1.53
N PHE A 64 0.51 0.78 -0.90
CA PHE A 64 0.14 2.07 -0.29
C PHE A 64 0.87 2.33 1.01
N ILE A 65 1.13 1.28 1.80
CA ILE A 65 1.78 1.39 3.12
C ILE A 65 3.31 1.23 2.92
N GLY A 66 3.92 2.23 2.26
CA GLY A 66 5.35 2.21 1.90
C GLY A 66 6.30 2.69 3.00
N GLY A 67 7.61 2.57 2.73
CA GLY A 67 8.75 2.72 3.67
C GLY A 67 8.76 3.83 4.73
N CYS A 68 9.75 3.73 5.64
CA CYS A 68 9.90 4.61 6.80
C CYS A 68 10.30 6.06 6.42
N ALA A 69 10.12 7.01 7.36
CA ALA A 69 10.61 8.38 7.18
C ALA A 69 12.12 8.37 6.90
N GLY A 70 12.53 9.04 5.82
CA GLY A 70 13.92 9.06 5.34
C GLY A 70 14.27 8.04 4.25
N SER A 71 13.36 7.11 3.91
CA SER A 71 13.60 6.15 2.83
C SER A 71 13.48 6.80 1.43
N THR A 72 14.25 6.31 0.46
CA THR A 72 14.12 6.59 -0.99
C THR A 72 12.88 5.96 -1.63
N ALA A 73 12.03 5.31 -0.81
CA ALA A 73 10.81 4.66 -1.27
C ALA A 73 9.80 5.70 -1.76
N GLY A 74 9.21 5.47 -2.93
CA GLY A 74 8.25 6.38 -3.56
C GLY A 74 6.85 6.32 -2.95
N GLY A 75 6.56 5.29 -2.16
CA GLY A 75 5.29 5.01 -1.48
C GLY A 75 4.80 6.11 -0.52
N ILE A 76 3.55 6.01 -0.10
CA ILE A 76 3.02 6.87 0.97
C ILE A 76 3.74 6.48 2.26
N LYS A 77 4.65 7.35 2.71
CA LYS A 77 5.47 7.10 3.91
C LYS A 77 4.58 6.80 5.11
N VAL A 78 4.91 5.75 5.86
CA VAL A 78 4.17 5.33 7.09
C VAL A 78 3.92 6.50 8.06
N VAL A 79 4.84 7.46 8.12
CA VAL A 79 4.71 8.63 9.01
C VAL A 79 3.48 9.49 8.70
N ARG A 80 3.07 9.59 7.41
CA ARG A 80 1.85 10.32 7.05
C ARG A 80 0.58 9.63 7.55
N TYR A 81 0.56 8.29 7.54
CA TYR A 81 -0.52 7.52 8.15
C TYR A 81 -0.55 7.72 9.67
N LEU A 82 0.61 7.65 10.32
CA LEU A 82 0.71 7.84 11.77
C LEU A 82 0.23 9.24 12.18
N LEU A 83 0.58 10.28 11.41
CA LEU A 83 0.08 11.65 11.60
C LEU A 83 -1.44 11.72 11.54
N LEU A 84 -2.05 11.11 10.51
CA LEU A 84 -3.51 11.07 10.36
C LEU A 84 -4.19 10.32 11.50
N PHE A 85 -3.74 9.09 11.80
CA PHE A 85 -4.30 8.28 12.88
C PHE A 85 -4.20 8.96 14.24
N ARG A 86 -3.12 9.72 14.49
CA ARG A 86 -2.97 10.50 15.72
C ARG A 86 -3.87 11.73 15.75
N ASN A 87 -4.22 12.29 14.59
CA ASN A 87 -5.15 13.41 14.48
C ASN A 87 -6.62 13.00 14.73
N ILE A 88 -7.03 11.78 14.35
CA ILE A 88 -8.42 11.28 14.54
C ILE A 88 -8.94 11.49 15.98
N PRO A 89 -8.30 10.96 17.05
CA PRO A 89 -8.83 11.12 18.41
C PRO A 89 -8.82 12.57 18.89
N VAL A 90 -7.92 13.40 18.34
CA VAL A 90 -7.84 14.83 18.66
C VAL A 90 -9.04 15.57 18.07
N GLN A 91 -9.39 15.29 16.81
CA GLN A 91 -10.57 15.86 16.16
C GLN A 91 -11.86 15.36 16.81
N PHE A 92 -11.95 14.08 17.14
CA PHE A 92 -13.11 13.53 17.87
C PHE A 92 -13.31 14.20 19.23
N ARG A 93 -12.23 14.45 19.98
CA ARG A 93 -12.31 15.17 21.26
C ARG A 93 -12.67 16.65 21.08
N LYS A 94 -12.20 17.29 20.01
CA LYS A 94 -12.55 18.67 19.65
C LYS A 94 -14.03 18.80 19.26
N LEU A 95 -14.58 17.78 18.60
CA LEU A 95 -16.01 17.69 18.27
C LEU A 95 -16.88 17.52 19.53
N LEU A 96 -16.38 16.79 20.52
CA LEU A 96 -17.06 16.58 21.81
C LEU A 96 -16.85 17.75 22.81
N HIS A 97 -15.77 18.52 22.68
CA HIS A 97 -15.45 19.67 23.52
C HIS A 97 -15.10 20.88 22.64
N GLU A 98 -16.13 21.61 22.24
CA GLU A 98 -16.11 22.71 21.27
C GLU A 98 -15.17 23.89 21.64
N ARG A 99 -14.79 24.01 22.93
CA ARG A 99 -13.94 25.10 23.46
C ARG A 99 -12.50 24.68 23.82
N GLY A 100 -12.11 23.44 23.55
CA GLY A 100 -10.77 22.93 23.86
C GLY A 100 -9.78 23.16 22.72
N VAL A 101 -8.71 23.94 22.96
CA VAL A 101 -7.55 24.01 22.06
C VAL A 101 -6.71 22.74 22.23
N ILE A 102 -7.17 21.63 21.67
CA ILE A 102 -6.48 20.34 21.73
C ILE A 102 -5.57 20.23 20.50
N ALA A 103 -4.28 20.46 20.69
CA ALA A 103 -3.29 20.30 19.63
C ALA A 103 -2.85 18.84 19.49
N ALA A 104 -2.73 18.34 18.26
CA ALA A 104 -2.23 16.99 18.01
C ALA A 104 -0.73 16.94 18.27
N ARG A 105 -0.29 16.02 19.14
CA ARG A 105 1.14 15.81 19.43
C ARG A 105 1.63 14.52 18.80
N LEU A 106 2.73 14.60 18.05
CA LEU A 106 3.47 13.46 17.51
C LEU A 106 4.88 13.50 18.09
N ASN A 107 5.33 12.42 18.72
CA ASN A 107 6.66 12.32 19.35
C ASN A 107 7.00 13.45 20.34
N GLY A 108 6.00 14.01 21.02
CA GLY A 108 6.19 15.08 22.01
C GLY A 108 6.13 16.50 21.44
N GLU A 109 6.25 16.67 20.12
CA GLU A 109 6.12 17.98 19.46
C GLU A 109 4.68 18.26 19.04
N ILE A 110 4.31 19.54 19.09
CA ILE A 110 3.02 20.03 18.61
C ILE A 110 3.04 19.99 17.07
N VAL A 111 2.20 19.14 16.50
CA VAL A 111 2.04 19.07 15.05
C VAL A 111 1.24 20.26 14.60
N ASN A 112 1.84 21.07 13.72
CA ASN A 112 1.17 22.22 13.14
C ASN A 112 -0.01 21.77 12.26
N GLU A 113 -1.15 22.45 12.37
CA GLU A 113 -2.37 22.14 11.63
C GLU A 113 -2.13 22.20 10.11
N GLU A 114 -1.22 23.08 9.67
CA GLU A 114 -0.76 23.17 8.27
C GLU A 114 -0.14 21.85 7.76
N LEU A 115 0.63 21.13 8.59
CA LEU A 115 1.24 19.86 8.22
C LEU A 115 0.16 18.78 8.00
N ILE A 116 -0.90 18.81 8.81
CA ILE A 116 -2.04 17.91 8.70
C ILE A 116 -2.80 18.21 7.40
N PHE A 117 -3.10 19.47 7.11
CA PHE A 117 -3.75 19.89 5.86
C PHE A 117 -2.92 19.51 4.62
N ARG A 118 -1.61 19.76 4.63
CA ARG A 118 -0.70 19.33 3.55
C ARG A 118 -0.72 17.81 3.35
N THR A 119 -0.85 17.05 4.44
CA THR A 119 -0.92 15.59 4.38
C THR A 119 -2.27 15.12 3.83
N LEU A 120 -3.39 15.72 4.23
CA LEU A 120 -4.71 15.44 3.69
C LEU A 120 -4.81 15.76 2.19
N ALA A 121 -4.30 16.93 1.76
CA ALA A 121 -4.25 17.31 0.36
C ALA A 121 -3.45 16.31 -0.49
N PHE A 122 -2.32 15.82 0.03
CA PHE A 122 -1.53 14.77 -0.61
C PHE A 122 -2.35 13.47 -0.82
N PHE A 123 -3.12 13.03 0.18
CA PHE A 123 -3.97 11.85 0.04
C PHE A 123 -5.07 12.05 -1.01
N ILE A 124 -5.74 13.22 -1.02
CA ILE A 124 -6.79 13.52 -2.01
C ILE A 124 -6.22 13.46 -3.43
N ILE A 125 -5.09 14.13 -3.67
CA ILE A 125 -4.44 14.14 -4.99
C ILE A 125 -4.07 12.71 -5.41
N LEU A 126 -3.57 11.89 -4.49
CA LEU A 126 -3.23 10.50 -4.75
C LEU A 126 -4.44 9.65 -5.10
N PHE A 127 -5.57 9.77 -4.38
CA PHE A 127 -6.80 9.07 -4.72
C PHE A 127 -7.37 9.50 -6.07
N VAL A 128 -7.33 10.80 -6.39
CA VAL A 128 -7.75 11.31 -7.71
C VAL A 128 -6.84 10.77 -8.81
N TYR A 129 -5.52 10.76 -8.59
CA TYR A 129 -4.57 10.20 -9.56
C TYR A 129 -4.83 8.71 -9.81
N LEU A 130 -4.99 7.90 -8.75
CA LEU A 130 -5.27 6.48 -8.87
C LEU A 130 -6.64 6.24 -9.52
N GLY A 131 -7.67 6.95 -9.07
CA GLY A 131 -9.01 6.89 -9.66
C GLY A 131 -9.00 7.21 -11.15
N SER A 132 -8.27 8.25 -11.56
CA SER A 132 -8.12 8.58 -12.98
C SER A 132 -7.44 7.47 -13.77
N LYS A 133 -6.44 6.78 -13.20
CA LYS A 133 -5.80 5.62 -13.82
C LYS A 133 -6.75 4.44 -13.96
N TYR A 134 -7.53 4.14 -12.92
CA TYR A 134 -8.54 3.08 -12.96
C TYR A 134 -9.59 3.35 -14.03
N ILE A 135 -10.18 4.56 -14.05
CA ILE A 135 -11.18 4.95 -15.04
C ILE A 135 -10.60 4.90 -16.44
N PHE A 136 -9.40 5.45 -16.65
CA PHE A 136 -8.73 5.40 -17.95
C PHE A 136 -8.59 3.95 -18.43
N ILE A 137 -8.04 3.05 -17.59
CA ILE A 137 -7.88 1.63 -17.95
C ILE A 137 -9.21 0.95 -18.23
N ASP A 138 -10.26 1.27 -17.48
CA ASP A 138 -11.61 0.72 -17.69
C ASP A 138 -12.25 1.20 -19.01
N VAL A 139 -12.03 2.46 -19.37
CA VAL A 139 -12.44 3.01 -20.68
C VAL A 139 -11.73 2.27 -21.83
N TYR A 140 -10.40 2.03 -21.74
CA TYR A 140 -9.70 1.22 -22.76
C TYR A 140 -10.14 -0.25 -22.77
N ARG A 141 -10.53 -0.81 -21.63
CA ARG A 141 -11.05 -2.18 -21.51
C ARG A 141 -12.36 -2.35 -22.28
N THR A 142 -13.27 -1.40 -22.17
CA THR A 142 -14.59 -1.45 -22.82
C THR A 142 -14.47 -1.42 -24.35
N SER A 143 -13.37 -0.89 -24.89
CA SER A 143 -13.16 -0.74 -26.33
C SER A 143 -12.40 -1.88 -27.03
N LEU A 144 -11.63 -2.74 -26.33
CA LEU A 144 -10.72 -3.67 -27.02
C LEU A 144 -10.73 -5.13 -26.55
N VAL A 145 -10.98 -5.45 -25.27
CA VAL A 145 -10.86 -6.84 -24.81
C VAL A 145 -11.79 -7.09 -23.61
N GLY A 146 -12.75 -8.01 -23.75
CA GLY A 146 -13.66 -8.45 -22.68
C GLY A 146 -12.97 -9.24 -21.57
N ILE A 147 -12.13 -8.58 -20.77
CA ILE A 147 -11.41 -9.17 -19.64
C ILE A 147 -12.13 -8.82 -18.33
N ASN A 148 -12.23 -9.77 -17.41
CA ASN A 148 -12.87 -9.63 -16.09
C ASN A 148 -12.13 -8.63 -15.17
N GLY A 149 -12.87 -7.95 -14.28
CA GLY A 149 -12.38 -6.88 -13.37
C GLY A 149 -11.11 -7.22 -12.59
N TRP A 150 -10.90 -8.50 -12.27
CA TRP A 150 -9.74 -9.05 -11.57
C TRP A 150 -8.41 -8.84 -12.30
N SER A 151 -8.41 -8.83 -13.63
CA SER A 151 -7.19 -8.51 -14.39
C SER A 151 -6.81 -7.03 -14.28
N CYS A 152 -7.75 -6.13 -13.95
CA CYS A 152 -7.47 -4.68 -13.80
C CYS A 152 -6.47 -4.42 -12.68
N GLY A 153 -6.65 -5.09 -11.54
CA GLY A 153 -5.73 -5.01 -10.41
C GLY A 153 -4.31 -5.42 -10.81
N LYS A 154 -4.17 -6.48 -11.62
CA LYS A 154 -2.85 -6.92 -12.13
C LYS A 154 -2.19 -5.87 -13.02
N TYR A 155 -2.95 -5.26 -13.94
CA TYR A 155 -2.43 -4.25 -14.87
C TYR A 155 -2.12 -2.91 -14.19
N VAL A 156 -2.93 -2.46 -13.23
CA VAL A 156 -2.62 -1.26 -12.43
C VAL A 156 -1.36 -1.52 -11.62
N LEU A 157 -1.30 -2.63 -10.88
CA LEU A 157 -0.12 -3.02 -10.09
C LEU A 157 1.14 -3.08 -10.97
N CYS A 158 1.03 -3.60 -12.20
CA CYS A 158 2.14 -3.76 -13.14
C CYS A 158 2.53 -2.51 -13.95
N ARG A 159 1.71 -1.45 -13.97
CA ARG A 159 1.95 -0.27 -14.83
C ARG A 159 2.05 1.05 -14.09
N THR A 160 1.60 1.14 -12.83
CA THR A 160 1.96 2.30 -12.00
C THR A 160 3.45 2.30 -11.77
N ARG A 161 4.09 3.45 -12.02
CA ARG A 161 5.53 3.73 -11.87
C ARG A 161 6.00 3.73 -10.40
N PHE A 162 5.38 2.89 -9.56
CA PHE A 162 5.71 2.57 -8.18
C PHE A 162 6.56 1.28 -8.11
N GLY A 163 7.56 1.18 -9.00
CA GLY A 163 8.59 0.14 -8.97
C GLY A 163 8.32 -1.12 -9.80
N PHE A 164 7.10 -1.39 -10.23
CA PHE A 164 6.78 -2.68 -10.87
C PHE A 164 6.99 -2.67 -12.40
N CYS A 165 8.24 -2.68 -12.86
CA CYS A 165 8.63 -3.13 -14.20
C CYS A 165 10.15 -3.03 -14.35
N ARG A 166 10.87 -3.96 -13.71
CA ARG A 166 12.16 -4.42 -14.23
C ARG A 166 12.24 -5.93 -14.11
N ALA A 167 11.18 -6.63 -14.55
CA ALA A 167 11.29 -8.02 -14.96
C ALA A 167 11.90 -7.97 -16.36
N GLY A 168 13.22 -8.12 -16.42
CA GLY A 168 13.92 -8.38 -17.67
C GLY A 168 13.56 -9.79 -18.15
N TRP A 169 13.25 -9.86 -19.45
CA TRP A 169 13.50 -10.92 -20.41
C TRP A 169 13.70 -12.35 -19.88
#